data_AF-A0A954BIR6-F1
#
_entry.id   AF-A0A954BIR6-F1
#
_cell.length_a   1.000
_cell.length_b   1.000
_cell.length_c   1.000
_cell.angle_alpha   90.00
_cell.angle_beta   90.00
_cell.angle_gamma   90.00
#
_symmetry.space_group_name_H-M   'P 1'
#
loop_
_entity.id
_entity.type
_entity.pdbx_description
1 polymer ?
#
loop_
_entity_poly.entity_id
_entity_poly.type
_entity_poly.pdbx_seq_one_letter_code
_entity_poly.pdbx_strand_id
1 'polypeptide(L)'
;MKPRIQPYISPETHHRLQAMAKRPGLSESAIVDRALVAYFSGEADNQREAAINRRLDRLTRQFGRIERDNLVLAETLATFVHYFLTVTPPVPANQVEAARAKGDLRFDLFVRQVAEALRSGQRILQNAVEDVTAEAASLERDPEHLNGERADA
;
A
#
# COMPACT_ATOMS: atom_id res chain seq x y z
N MET A 1 11.34 -4.68 -50.34
CA MET A 1 11.28 -6.08 -50.82
C MET A 1 10.91 -6.96 -49.62
N LYS A 2 9.90 -7.84 -49.72
CA LYS A 2 9.53 -8.71 -48.58
C LYS A 2 10.51 -9.91 -48.50
N PRO A 3 11.09 -10.22 -47.33
CA PRO A 3 11.97 -11.38 -47.18
C PRO A 3 11.20 -12.69 -47.37
N ARG A 4 11.79 -13.68 -48.03
CA ARG A 4 11.20 -15.01 -48.23
C ARG A 4 11.67 -15.95 -47.13
N ILE A 5 10.73 -16.61 -46.46
CA ILE A 5 11.00 -17.69 -45.49
C ILE A 5 10.50 -19.02 -46.05
N GLN A 6 11.16 -20.13 -45.70
CA GLN A 6 10.75 -21.50 -46.07
C GLN A 6 10.61 -22.38 -44.81
N PRO A 7 9.61 -22.12 -43.95
CA PRO A 7 9.40 -22.91 -42.74
C PRO A 7 8.65 -24.22 -43.03
N TYR A 8 8.92 -25.24 -42.24
CA TYR A 8 8.09 -26.45 -42.18
C TYR A 8 6.91 -26.23 -41.23
N ILE A 9 5.72 -26.67 -41.65
CA ILE A 9 4.50 -26.66 -40.82
C ILE A 9 3.86 -28.04 -40.86
N SER A 10 3.01 -28.35 -39.87
CA SER A 10 2.32 -29.63 -39.84
C SER A 10 1.38 -29.79 -41.05
N PRO A 11 1.10 -31.03 -41.49
CA PRO A 11 0.15 -31.28 -42.58
C PRO A 11 -1.23 -30.68 -42.31
N GLU A 12 -1.68 -30.71 -41.05
CA GLU A 12 -2.95 -30.14 -40.63
C GLU A 12 -2.98 -28.61 -40.79
N THR A 13 -1.94 -27.91 -40.33
CA THR A 13 -1.83 -26.45 -40.46
C THR A 13 -1.73 -26.05 -41.93
N HIS A 14 -1.02 -26.82 -42.75
CA HIS A 14 -0.93 -26.58 -44.18
C HIS A 14 -2.31 -26.68 -44.86
N HIS A 15 -3.09 -27.72 -44.54
CA HIS A 15 -4.42 -27.90 -45.09
C HIS A 15 -5.36 -26.75 -44.69
N ARG A 16 -5.31 -26.31 -43.42
CA ARG A 16 -6.08 -25.14 -42.96
C ARG A 16 -5.67 -23.85 -43.65
N LEU A 17 -4.36 -23.62 -43.84
CA LEU A 17 -3.84 -22.45 -44.54
C LEU A 17 -4.31 -22.40 -45.99
N GLN A 18 -4.22 -23.52 -46.71
CA GLN A 18 -4.74 -23.63 -48.08
C GLN A 18 -6.23 -23.38 -48.14
N ALA A 19 -7.02 -23.93 -47.22
CA ALA A 19 -8.45 -23.71 -47.16
C ALA A 19 -8.80 -22.22 -46.97
N MET A 20 -8.05 -21.50 -46.12
CA MET A 20 -8.24 -20.06 -45.89
C MET A 20 -7.82 -19.20 -47.09
N ALA A 21 -6.75 -19.59 -47.80
CA ALA A 21 -6.23 -18.89 -48.97
C ALA A 21 -7.12 -19.03 -50.23
N LYS A 22 -8.12 -19.94 -50.22
CA LYS A 22 -9.14 -20.03 -51.28
C LYS A 22 -10.09 -18.83 -51.32
N ARG A 23 -10.12 -17.99 -50.27
CA ARG A 23 -10.97 -16.79 -50.21
C ARG A 23 -10.39 -15.68 -51.09
N PRO A 24 -11.20 -14.97 -51.90
CA PRO A 24 -10.73 -13.85 -52.71
C PRO A 24 -10.03 -12.80 -51.84
N GLY A 25 -8.83 -12.36 -52.27
CA GLY A 25 -8.06 -11.31 -51.58
C GLY A 25 -7.18 -11.78 -50.42
N LEU A 26 -7.08 -13.09 -50.15
CA LEU A 26 -6.22 -13.65 -49.09
C LEU A 26 -5.22 -14.64 -49.69
N SER A 27 -3.93 -14.28 -49.73
CA SER A 27 -2.86 -15.23 -50.09
C SER A 27 -2.30 -15.93 -48.85
N GLU A 28 -1.68 -17.11 -49.03
CA GLU A 28 -1.01 -17.82 -47.94
C GLU A 28 0.02 -16.93 -47.24
N SER A 29 0.83 -16.20 -48.02
CA SER A 29 1.80 -15.25 -47.47
C SER A 29 1.15 -14.12 -46.67
N ALA A 30 -0.01 -13.60 -47.09
CA ALA A 30 -0.71 -12.56 -46.34
C ALA A 30 -1.32 -13.08 -45.03
N ILE A 31 -1.81 -14.32 -45.03
CA ILE A 31 -2.32 -14.99 -43.83
C ILE A 31 -1.19 -15.23 -42.83
N VAL A 32 -0.05 -15.77 -43.30
CA VAL A 32 1.13 -16.02 -42.45
C VAL A 32 1.70 -14.71 -41.89
N ASP A 33 1.84 -13.67 -42.72
CA ASP A 33 2.30 -12.34 -42.29
C ASP A 33 1.41 -11.76 -41.19
N ARG A 34 0.07 -11.82 -41.35
CA ARG A 34 -0.88 -11.37 -40.32
C ARG A 34 -0.83 -12.22 -39.06
N ALA A 35 -0.70 -13.54 -39.18
CA ALA A 35 -0.60 -14.43 -38.03
C ALA A 35 0.68 -14.17 -37.22
N LEU A 36 1.81 -13.93 -37.89
CA LEU A 36 3.07 -13.56 -37.23
C LEU A 36 2.98 -12.20 -36.54
N VAL A 37 2.39 -11.20 -37.19
CA VAL A 37 2.12 -9.89 -36.56
C VAL A 37 1.23 -10.05 -35.34
N ALA A 38 0.15 -10.81 -35.43
CA ALA A 38 -0.76 -11.07 -34.32
C ALA A 38 -0.09 -11.86 -33.18
N TYR A 39 0.81 -12.79 -33.51
CA TYR A 39 1.59 -13.55 -32.54
C TYR A 39 2.57 -12.64 -31.79
N PHE A 40 3.32 -11.79 -32.51
CA PHE A 40 4.24 -10.84 -31.88
C PHE A 40 3.51 -9.76 -31.06
N SER A 41 2.34 -9.30 -31.51
CA SER A 41 1.52 -8.37 -30.73
C SER A 41 0.93 -9.04 -29.49
N GLY A 42 0.44 -10.28 -29.62
CA GLY A 42 -0.11 -11.04 -28.50
C GLY A 42 0.91 -11.31 -27.40
N GLU A 43 2.16 -11.60 -27.75
CA GLU A 43 3.23 -11.77 -26.76
C GLU A 43 3.53 -10.45 -26.02
N ALA A 44 3.58 -9.33 -26.74
CA ALA A 44 3.76 -8.02 -26.12
C ALA A 44 2.58 -7.63 -25.22
N ASP A 45 1.35 -7.93 -25.63
CA ASP A 45 0.15 -7.67 -24.85
C ASP A 45 0.06 -8.58 -23.61
N ASN A 46 0.38 -9.86 -23.73
CA ASN A 46 0.50 -10.78 -22.59
C ASN A 46 1.51 -10.29 -21.55
N GLN A 47 2.68 -9.78 -21.99
CA GLN A 47 3.68 -9.23 -21.08
C GLN A 47 3.19 -7.95 -20.38
N ARG A 48 2.46 -7.08 -21.10
CA ARG A 48 1.83 -5.88 -20.53
C ARG A 48 0.76 -6.25 -19.51
N GLU A 49 -0.13 -7.19 -19.84
CA GLU A 49 -1.17 -7.69 -18.93
C GLU A 49 -0.56 -8.30 -17.67
N ALA A 50 0.50 -9.12 -17.81
CA ALA A 50 1.22 -9.67 -16.67
C ALA A 50 1.84 -8.58 -15.79
N ALA A 51 2.39 -7.51 -16.39
CA ALA A 51 2.92 -6.38 -15.64
C ALA A 51 1.81 -5.59 -14.91
N ILE A 52 0.65 -5.42 -15.54
CA ILE A 52 -0.54 -4.80 -14.92
C ILE A 52 -1.02 -5.63 -13.73
N ASN A 53 -1.18 -6.94 -13.89
CA ASN A 53 -1.61 -7.84 -12.80
C ASN A 53 -0.66 -7.77 -11.60
N ARG A 54 0.66 -7.80 -11.81
CA ARG A 54 1.65 -7.63 -10.74
C ARG A 54 1.53 -6.27 -10.03
N ARG A 55 1.19 -5.20 -10.77
CA ARG A 55 0.97 -3.88 -10.19
C ARG A 55 -0.31 -3.85 -9.36
N LEU A 56 -1.39 -4.48 -9.84
CA LEU A 56 -2.65 -4.62 -9.10
C LEU A 56 -2.45 -5.41 -7.81
N ASP A 57 -1.75 -6.55 -7.85
CA ASP A 57 -1.43 -7.33 -6.66
C ASP A 57 -0.67 -6.51 -5.61
N ARG A 58 0.28 -5.68 -6.05
CA ARG A 58 1.01 -4.78 -5.17
C ARG A 58 0.10 -3.72 -4.54
N LEU A 59 -0.81 -3.13 -5.33
CA LEU A 59 -1.79 -2.17 -4.83
C LEU A 59 -2.73 -2.81 -3.80
N THR A 60 -3.23 -4.01 -4.05
CA THR A 60 -4.07 -4.76 -3.11
C THR A 60 -3.37 -4.97 -1.77
N ARG A 61 -2.08 -5.35 -1.78
CA ARG A 61 -1.28 -5.48 -0.55
C ARG A 61 -1.09 -4.14 0.17
N GLN A 62 -0.91 -3.05 -0.58
CA GLN A 62 -0.81 -1.71 0.00
C GLN A 62 -2.14 -1.28 0.64
N PHE A 63 -3.28 -1.56 -0.01
CA PHE A 63 -4.60 -1.31 0.57
C PHE A 63 -4.81 -2.09 1.86
N GLY A 64 -4.48 -3.39 1.89
CA GLY A 64 -4.59 -4.18 3.12
C GLY A 64 -3.66 -3.71 4.24
N ARG A 65 -2.56 -3.00 3.93
CA ARG A 65 -1.75 -2.31 4.95
C ARG A 65 -2.44 -1.05 5.45
N ILE A 66 -2.95 -0.21 4.55
CA ILE A 66 -3.67 1.02 4.91
C ILE A 66 -4.91 0.70 5.76
N GLU A 67 -5.64 -0.36 5.44
CA GLU A 67 -6.80 -0.80 6.22
C GLU A 67 -6.41 -1.16 7.65
N ARG A 68 -5.30 -1.90 7.84
CA ARG A 68 -4.78 -2.22 9.18
C ARG A 68 -4.31 -0.97 9.92
N ASP A 69 -3.57 -0.10 9.26
CA ASP A 69 -3.09 1.15 9.86
C ASP A 69 -4.30 2.03 10.28
N ASN A 70 -5.36 2.06 9.48
CA ASN A 70 -6.61 2.77 9.81
C ASN A 70 -7.35 2.14 10.99
N LEU A 71 -7.40 0.80 11.09
CA LEU A 71 -7.99 0.13 12.24
C LEU A 71 -7.22 0.46 13.54
N VAL A 72 -5.89 0.48 13.49
CA VAL A 72 -5.05 0.87 14.63
C VAL A 72 -5.34 2.31 15.05
N LEU A 73 -5.46 3.24 14.09
CA LEU A 73 -5.84 4.63 14.38
C LEU A 73 -7.24 4.73 15.01
N ALA A 74 -8.21 3.97 14.50
CA ALA A 74 -9.56 3.94 15.03
C ALA A 74 -9.59 3.43 16.48
N GLU A 75 -8.87 2.34 16.77
CA GLU A 75 -8.76 1.78 18.12
C GLU A 75 -8.06 2.73 19.09
N THR A 76 -6.99 3.39 18.64
CA THR A 76 -6.26 4.39 19.42
C THR A 76 -7.15 5.58 19.76
N LEU A 77 -7.93 6.08 18.79
CA LEU A 77 -8.86 7.18 18.99
C LEU A 77 -10.00 6.77 19.94
N ALA A 78 -10.58 5.58 19.75
CA ALA A 78 -11.62 5.06 20.64
C ALA A 78 -11.11 4.96 22.09
N THR A 79 -9.90 4.42 22.27
CA THR A 79 -9.23 4.34 23.58
C THR A 79 -9.00 5.73 24.17
N PHE A 80 -8.50 6.68 23.39
CA PHE A 80 -8.29 8.06 23.84
C PHE A 80 -9.61 8.73 24.28
N VAL A 81 -10.67 8.59 23.48
CA VAL A 81 -12.00 9.15 23.82
C VAL A 81 -12.55 8.49 25.08
N HIS A 82 -12.43 7.17 25.21
CA HIS A 82 -12.86 6.46 26.41
C HIS A 82 -12.12 6.96 27.66
N TYR A 83 -10.79 7.06 27.58
CA TYR A 83 -9.98 7.62 28.65
C TYR A 83 -10.38 9.07 28.98
N PHE A 84 -10.57 9.91 27.96
CA PHE A 84 -10.97 11.30 28.14
C PHE A 84 -12.31 11.42 28.88
N LEU A 85 -13.29 10.58 28.55
CA LEU A 85 -14.61 10.62 29.20
C LEU A 85 -14.64 10.01 30.60
N THR A 86 -13.70 9.11 30.92
CA THR A 86 -13.69 8.37 32.19
C THR A 86 -12.76 8.98 33.24
N VAL A 87 -11.66 9.61 32.82
CA VAL A 87 -10.60 10.09 33.72
C VAL A 87 -10.56 11.62 33.81
N THR A 88 -11.07 12.36 32.82
CA THR A 88 -10.98 13.83 32.84
C THR A 88 -11.85 14.42 33.95
N PRO A 89 -11.27 15.20 34.89
CA PRO A 89 -12.04 15.87 35.94
C PRO A 89 -13.06 16.84 35.34
N PRO A 90 -14.31 16.87 35.84
CA PRO A 90 -15.32 17.81 35.36
C PRO A 90 -14.90 19.26 35.67
N VAL A 91 -15.09 20.15 34.71
CA VAL A 91 -14.79 21.58 34.88
C VAL A 91 -15.87 22.23 35.74
N PRO A 92 -15.53 23.05 36.75
CA PRO A 92 -16.51 23.81 37.53
C PRO A 92 -17.39 24.68 36.63
N ALA A 93 -18.70 24.77 36.94
CA ALA A 93 -19.68 25.45 36.09
C ALA A 93 -19.30 26.91 35.77
N ASN A 94 -18.69 27.62 36.72
CA ASN A 94 -18.24 29.00 36.56
C ASN A 94 -16.95 29.16 35.73
N GLN A 95 -16.28 28.06 35.37
CA GLN A 95 -15.03 28.06 34.60
C GLN A 95 -15.18 27.42 33.22
N VAL A 96 -16.36 26.90 32.87
CA VAL A 96 -16.60 26.18 31.59
C VAL A 96 -16.23 27.04 30.38
N GLU A 97 -16.64 28.30 30.36
CA GLU A 97 -16.36 29.21 29.25
C GLU A 97 -14.86 29.52 29.12
N ALA A 98 -14.19 29.81 30.25
CA ALA A 98 -12.75 30.04 30.28
C ALA A 98 -11.95 28.79 29.87
N ALA A 99 -12.36 27.61 30.33
CA ALA A 99 -11.76 26.33 29.94
C ALA A 99 -11.93 26.04 28.45
N ARG A 100 -13.12 26.32 27.90
CA ARG A 100 -13.40 26.19 26.47
C ARG A 100 -12.53 27.12 25.64
N ALA A 101 -12.48 28.42 25.96
CA ALA A 101 -11.64 29.38 25.26
C ALA A 101 -10.15 28.99 25.29
N LYS A 102 -9.67 28.46 26.43
CA LYS A 102 -8.30 27.94 26.54
C LYS A 102 -8.08 26.68 25.71
N GLY A 103 -9.08 25.79 25.64
CA GLY A 103 -9.08 24.61 24.79
C GLY A 103 -8.95 24.98 23.31
N ASP A 104 -9.75 25.92 22.85
CA ASP A 104 -9.73 26.41 21.47
C ASP A 104 -8.35 26.98 21.11
N LEU A 105 -7.76 27.81 21.97
CA LEU A 105 -6.42 28.36 21.76
C LEU A 105 -5.33 27.27 21.69
N ARG A 106 -5.42 26.24 22.54
CA ARG A 106 -4.49 25.11 22.51
C ARG A 106 -4.65 24.28 21.23
N PHE A 107 -5.88 24.07 20.78
CA PHE A 107 -6.16 23.35 19.55
C PHE A 107 -5.61 24.09 18.33
N ASP A 108 -5.80 25.40 18.26
CA ASP A 108 -5.22 26.23 17.19
C ASP A 108 -3.68 26.13 17.14
N LEU A 109 -3.03 26.18 18.30
CA LEU A 109 -1.57 26.00 18.38
C LEU A 109 -1.13 24.62 17.91
N PHE A 110 -1.86 23.57 18.31
CA PHE A 110 -1.60 22.21 17.86
C PHE A 110 -1.74 22.08 16.33
N VAL A 111 -2.82 22.60 15.73
CA VAL A 111 -3.02 22.56 14.28
C VAL A 111 -1.88 23.28 13.54
N ARG A 112 -1.44 24.42 14.06
CA ARG A 112 -0.29 25.15 13.48
C ARG A 112 1.01 24.33 13.55
N GLN A 113 1.27 23.68 14.67
CA GLN A 113 2.45 22.81 14.82
C GLN A 113 2.40 21.62 13.87
N VAL A 114 1.24 20.97 13.73
CA VAL A 114 1.04 19.88 12.76
C VAL A 114 1.26 20.37 11.33
N ALA A 115 0.69 21.53 10.97
CA ALA A 115 0.87 22.09 9.65
C ALA A 115 2.34 22.42 9.34
N GLU A 116 3.09 22.92 10.32
CA GLU A 116 4.53 23.16 10.17
C GLU A 116 5.31 21.85 10.02
N ALA A 117 5.02 20.84 10.85
CA ALA A 117 5.64 19.52 10.74
C ALA A 117 5.41 18.86 9.38
N LEU A 118 4.20 18.98 8.83
CA LEU A 118 3.87 18.48 7.49
C LEU A 118 4.65 19.23 6.40
N ARG A 119 4.80 20.55 6.52
CA ARG A 119 5.60 21.36 5.58
C ARG A 119 7.08 21.04 5.64
N SER A 120 7.63 20.85 6.84
CA SER A 120 9.05 20.56 7.03
C SER A 120 9.42 19.12 6.64
N GLY A 121 8.43 18.25 6.37
CA GLY A 121 8.64 16.84 6.09
C GLY A 121 9.14 16.04 7.29
N GLN A 122 9.08 16.64 8.48
CA GLN A 122 9.57 16.05 9.71
C GLN A 122 8.58 14.97 10.16
N ARG A 123 9.02 13.71 10.16
CA ARG A 123 8.20 12.55 10.51
C ARG A 123 8.09 12.42 12.04
N ILE A 124 7.56 13.45 12.70
CA ILE A 124 7.50 13.55 14.17
C ILE A 124 6.85 12.31 14.78
N LEU A 125 5.74 11.83 14.19
CA LEU A 125 5.06 10.63 14.65
C LEU A 125 5.86 9.34 14.39
N GLN A 126 6.59 9.23 13.29
CA GLN A 126 7.38 8.02 13.03
C GLN A 126 8.58 7.96 13.96
N ASN A 127 9.26 9.08 14.17
CA ASN A 127 10.37 9.16 15.11
C ASN A 127 9.91 8.83 16.54
N ALA A 128 8.78 9.39 16.98
CA ALA A 128 8.22 9.08 18.30
C ALA A 128 7.80 7.60 18.44
N VAL A 129 7.26 6.99 17.39
CA VAL A 129 6.92 5.56 17.38
C VAL A 129 8.18 4.69 17.38
N GLU A 130 9.21 5.05 16.60
CA GLU A 130 10.51 4.37 16.59
C GLU A 130 11.19 4.45 17.96
N ASP A 131 11.14 5.59 18.64
CA ASP A 131 11.69 5.77 19.99
C ASP A 131 10.96 4.89 21.02
N VAL A 132 9.62 4.92 21.04
CA VAL A 132 8.81 4.09 21.96
C VAL A 132 8.97 2.60 21.67
N THR A 133 9.07 2.19 20.41
CA THR A 133 9.30 0.78 20.04
C THR A 133 10.72 0.32 20.37
N ALA A 134 11.73 1.19 20.22
CA ALA A 134 13.10 0.91 20.65
C ALA A 134 13.21 0.80 22.18
N GLU A 135 12.51 1.66 22.93
CA GLU A 135 12.42 1.61 24.39
C GLU A 135 11.72 0.32 24.86
N ALA A 136 10.57 -0.02 24.29
CA ALA A 136 9.88 -1.28 24.57
C ALA A 136 10.74 -2.53 24.27
N ALA A 137 11.45 -2.54 23.13
CA ALA A 137 12.35 -3.63 22.77
C ALA A 137 13.60 -3.74 23.68
N SER A 138 14.02 -2.63 24.30
CA SER A 138 15.10 -2.63 25.30
C SER A 138 14.63 -3.18 26.65
N LEU A 139 13.38 -2.87 27.05
CA LEU A 139 12.76 -3.40 28.27
C LEU A 139 12.48 -4.91 28.18
N GLU A 140 12.21 -5.44 27.00
CA GLU A 140 12.06 -6.88 26.77
C GLU A 140 13.40 -7.65 26.76
N ARG A 141 14.54 -6.96 26.59
CA ARG A 141 15.87 -7.59 26.53
C ARG A 141 16.57 -7.72 27.88
N ASP A 142 16.12 -7.02 28.92
CA ASP A 142 16.67 -7.10 30.29
C ASP A 142 15.67 -7.71 31.29
N PRO A 143 15.54 -9.05 31.34
CA PRO A 143 14.74 -9.72 32.37
C PRO A 143 15.43 -9.82 33.75
N GLU A 144 16.67 -9.38 33.94
CA GLU A 144 17.45 -9.68 35.16
C GLU A 144 17.53 -8.58 36.24
N HIS A 145 16.92 -7.39 36.06
CA HIS A 145 17.11 -6.31 37.04
C HIS A 145 16.11 -6.22 38.20
N LEU A 146 15.15 -7.14 38.33
CA LEU A 146 14.10 -7.05 39.37
C LEU A 146 14.22 -8.03 40.55
N ASN A 147 15.29 -8.81 40.68
CA ASN A 147 15.41 -9.82 41.75
C ASN A 147 16.53 -9.60 42.78
N GLY A 148 17.07 -8.38 42.87
CA GLY A 148 18.30 -8.10 43.64
C GLY A 148 18.16 -7.33 44.95
N GLU A 149 16.97 -7.19 45.55
CA GLU A 149 16.82 -6.41 46.78
C GLU A 149 15.77 -6.97 47.75
N ARG A 150 15.79 -8.28 47.99
CA ARG A 150 15.16 -8.91 49.17
C ARG A 150 15.94 -10.12 49.66
N ALA A 151 17.17 -9.88 50.09
CA ALA A 151 17.85 -10.71 51.07
C ALA A 151 19.04 -9.90 51.58
N ASP A 152 18.90 -9.29 52.77
CA ASP A 152 19.84 -9.46 53.87
C ASP A 152 19.49 -8.53 55.04
N ALA A 153 19.38 -9.16 56.21
CA ALA A 153 19.39 -8.65 57.59
C ALA A 153 18.22 -7.78 58.10
#